data_AF-A0A517ZQN8-F1
#
_entry.id   AF-A0A517ZQN8-F1
#
_cell.length_a   1.000
_cell.length_b   1.000
_cell.length_c   1.000
_cell.angle_alpha   90.00
_cell.angle_beta   90.00
_cell.angle_gamma   90.00
#
_symmetry.space_group_name_H-M   'P 1'
#
loop_
_entity.id
_entity.type
_entity.pdbx_description
1 polymer ?
#
loop_
_entity_poly.entity_id
_entity_poly.type
_entity_poly.pdbx_seq_one_letter_code
_entity_poly.pdbx_strand_id
1 'polypeptide(L)'
;MLHNFKLVGTLITIAAVTGCSTENASDKAETARQASTEGAAYLTTTAPGSPLDIIPMRESVEGDEDVVVVGRIGGSHEPWVNGMAAFSIVDRSLPACTDIPGDKCPTPWDYCCATDKLPGSTTLVKIVDDKDQVISTDARELLGLTELQTVIVTGKASKDDAGNVTILARKVYVDPANPGQVKRGNPGETPEHAHDHDHDHGHDHDHDKEHDHDDDKDAHSDTKGES
;
A
#
# COMPACT_ATOMS: atom_id res chain seq x y z
N MET A 1 65.06 0.73 55.98
CA MET A 1 65.50 -0.66 56.18
C MET A 1 64.37 -1.57 55.73
N LEU A 2 64.56 -2.30 54.61
CA LEU A 2 64.69 -3.78 54.58
C LEU A 2 63.28 -4.46 54.72
N HIS A 3 62.73 -5.29 53.82
CA HIS A 3 63.25 -6.12 52.72
C HIS A 3 62.16 -6.48 51.70
N ASN A 4 62.61 -6.83 50.49
CA ASN A 4 61.93 -7.64 49.46
C ASN A 4 61.70 -9.08 49.95
N PHE A 5 60.64 -9.79 49.50
CA PHE A 5 60.74 -10.97 48.60
C PHE A 5 59.37 -11.67 48.38
N LYS A 6 59.28 -12.34 47.22
CA LYS A 6 58.12 -12.93 46.54
C LYS A 6 57.63 -14.26 47.15
N LEU A 7 56.35 -14.62 46.94
CA LEU A 7 55.86 -15.97 46.56
C LEU A 7 54.34 -15.87 46.22
N VAL A 8 53.96 -15.86 44.94
CA VAL A 8 53.40 -16.99 44.17
C VAL A 8 52.38 -17.84 44.95
N GLY A 9 51.10 -17.65 44.61
CA GLY A 9 49.96 -18.48 45.02
C GLY A 9 48.83 -18.36 44.01
N THR A 10 48.92 -19.12 42.93
CA THR A 10 47.86 -19.35 41.94
C THR A 10 46.68 -20.08 42.60
N LEU A 11 45.45 -19.57 42.51
CA LEU A 11 44.23 -20.41 42.43
C LEU A 11 42.93 -19.60 42.14
N ILE A 12 42.20 -20.08 41.13
CA ILE A 12 40.74 -20.06 40.93
C ILE A 12 40.07 -18.74 40.48
N THR A 13 40.00 -18.65 39.15
CA THR A 13 38.80 -18.47 38.31
C THR A 13 37.44 -18.36 39.02
N ILE A 14 36.74 -17.24 38.83
CA ILE A 14 35.31 -17.16 38.42
C ILE A 14 35.21 -15.89 37.56
N ALA A 15 35.12 -16.05 36.25
CA ALA A 15 34.73 -14.99 35.34
C ALA A 15 33.20 -14.99 35.27
N ALA A 16 32.56 -14.10 36.03
CA ALA A 16 31.16 -13.79 35.84
C ALA A 16 31.06 -12.87 34.60
N VAL A 17 30.81 -13.47 33.44
CA VAL A 17 30.37 -12.73 32.26
C VAL A 17 28.92 -12.32 32.53
N THR A 18 28.70 -11.10 33.00
CA THR A 18 27.40 -10.44 32.89
C THR A 18 27.18 -10.10 31.42
N GLY A 19 26.69 -11.08 30.66
CA GLY A 19 26.10 -10.85 29.35
C GLY A 19 24.71 -10.27 29.55
N CYS A 20 24.60 -8.94 29.57
CA CYS A 20 23.34 -8.29 29.24
C CYS A 20 23.15 -8.41 27.72
N SER A 21 22.58 -9.53 27.29
CA SER A 21 21.86 -9.57 26.03
C SER A 21 20.56 -8.82 26.27
N THR A 22 20.54 -7.54 25.94
CA THR A 22 19.27 -6.86 25.66
C THR A 22 18.81 -7.38 24.31
N GLU A 23 18.21 -8.57 24.32
CA GLU A 23 17.36 -9.05 23.25
C GLU A 23 16.13 -8.13 23.23
N ASN A 24 16.25 -7.06 22.44
CA ASN A 24 15.12 -6.27 22.01
C ASN A 24 14.17 -7.18 21.24
N ALA A 25 13.22 -7.78 21.97
CA ALA A 25 12.03 -8.34 21.40
C ALA A 25 11.17 -7.19 20.87
N SER A 26 11.50 -6.70 19.67
CA SER A 26 10.58 -5.96 18.80
C SER A 26 11.07 -5.94 17.35
N ASP A 27 11.63 -7.04 16.85
CA ASP A 27 11.82 -7.25 15.41
C ASP A 27 10.79 -8.26 14.90
N LYS A 28 9.55 -7.80 14.84
CA LYS A 28 8.58 -8.27 13.84
C LYS A 28 7.77 -7.07 13.36
N ALA A 29 8.48 -6.02 12.94
CA ALA A 29 7.92 -5.09 11.98
C ALA A 29 7.84 -5.84 10.65
N GLU A 30 6.62 -6.18 10.23
CA GLU A 30 6.32 -6.50 8.84
C GLU A 30 7.02 -5.45 7.96
N THR A 31 7.82 -5.91 6.98
CA THR A 31 8.66 -5.03 6.15
C THR A 31 7.76 -4.05 5.41
N ALA A 32 7.49 -2.89 6.03
CA ALA A 32 7.04 -1.71 5.32
C ALA A 32 8.00 -1.53 4.15
N ARG A 33 7.46 -1.38 2.93
CA ARG A 33 8.28 -1.18 1.75
C ARG A 33 9.19 0.01 2.06
N GLN A 34 10.49 -0.23 2.13
CA GLN A 34 11.40 0.79 2.64
C GLN A 34 11.54 1.87 1.57
N ALA A 35 11.40 3.13 1.97
CA ALA A 35 11.62 4.26 1.08
C ALA A 35 13.01 4.19 0.43
N SER A 36 13.12 4.66 -0.81
CA SER A 36 14.40 4.74 -1.50
C SER A 36 15.31 5.79 -0.84
N THR A 37 16.62 5.73 -1.11
CA THR A 37 17.58 6.75 -0.66
C THR A 37 17.18 8.15 -1.13
N GLU A 38 16.63 8.27 -2.34
CA GLU A 38 16.09 9.53 -2.87
C GLU A 38 14.82 9.96 -2.14
N GLY A 39 13.91 9.03 -1.88
CA GLY A 39 12.65 9.27 -1.18
C GLY A 39 12.82 9.85 0.23
N ALA A 40 13.94 9.53 0.89
CA ALA A 40 14.26 10.10 2.20
C ALA A 40 14.27 11.64 2.21
N ALA A 41 14.54 12.29 1.07
CA ALA A 41 14.48 13.74 0.96
C ALA A 41 13.06 14.32 1.08
N TYR A 42 12.03 13.51 0.82
CA TYR A 42 10.62 13.92 0.84
C TYR A 42 9.89 13.46 2.09
N LEU A 43 10.46 12.55 2.87
CA LEU A 43 9.87 12.09 4.13
C LEU A 43 10.31 12.98 5.30
N THR A 44 9.38 13.26 6.21
CA THR A 44 9.67 13.86 7.52
C THR A 44 9.29 12.89 8.63
N THR A 45 10.03 12.91 9.74
CA THR A 45 9.77 12.10 10.93
C THR A 45 8.95 12.85 11.99
N THR A 46 8.69 14.13 11.79
CA THR A 46 7.86 14.95 12.68
C THR A 46 6.63 15.44 11.92
N ALA A 47 5.46 15.27 12.54
CA ALA A 47 4.19 15.74 11.99
C ALA A 47 4.24 17.28 11.79
N PRO A 48 3.91 17.77 10.58
CA PRO A 48 3.92 19.20 10.32
C PRO A 48 2.63 19.87 10.82
N GLY A 49 2.79 20.99 11.53
CA GLY A 49 1.73 21.98 11.79
C GLY A 49 0.36 21.42 12.23
N SER A 50 -0.70 22.11 11.83
CA SER A 50 -2.10 21.70 12.01
C SER A 50 -2.71 21.50 10.62
N PRO A 51 -2.77 20.25 10.12
CA PRO A 51 -3.22 20.00 8.76
C PRO A 51 -4.73 20.19 8.59
N LEU A 52 -5.14 20.62 7.40
CA LEU A 52 -6.54 20.62 6.96
C LEU A 52 -6.90 19.25 6.39
N ASP A 53 -8.13 18.80 6.67
CA ASP A 53 -8.74 17.70 5.93
C ASP A 53 -9.05 18.12 4.47
N ILE A 54 -9.32 17.16 3.59
CA ILE A 54 -9.39 17.39 2.14
C ILE A 54 -10.60 18.24 1.74
N ILE A 55 -11.77 17.99 2.31
CA ILE A 55 -13.00 18.75 2.06
C ILE A 55 -12.79 20.23 2.42
N PRO A 56 -12.45 20.61 3.67
CA PRO A 56 -12.26 22.02 4.02
C PRO A 56 -11.10 22.66 3.25
N MET A 57 -10.04 21.92 2.92
CA MET A 57 -8.97 22.43 2.05
C MET A 57 -9.53 22.80 0.66
N ARG A 58 -10.29 21.90 0.01
CA ARG A 58 -10.85 22.16 -1.32
C ARG A 58 -11.81 23.35 -1.34
N GLU A 59 -12.53 23.56 -0.25
CA GLU A 59 -13.44 24.70 -0.06
C GLU A 59 -12.68 26.02 0.16
N SER A 60 -11.51 25.98 0.82
CA SER A 60 -10.79 27.19 1.19
C SER A 60 -9.77 27.67 0.17
N VAL A 61 -9.14 26.76 -0.59
CA VAL A 61 -8.04 27.13 -1.47
C VAL A 61 -8.54 27.70 -2.79
N GLU A 62 -7.86 28.73 -3.27
CA GLU A 62 -8.09 29.28 -4.62
C GLU A 62 -6.97 28.91 -5.61
N GLY A 63 -5.85 28.39 -5.12
CA GLY A 63 -4.69 27.98 -5.91
C GLY A 63 -3.41 28.76 -5.55
N ASP A 64 -2.26 28.17 -5.86
CA ASP A 64 -0.89 28.64 -5.60
C ASP A 64 -0.51 28.88 -4.12
N GLU A 65 -1.38 28.51 -3.20
CA GLU A 65 -1.21 28.65 -1.75
C GLU A 65 -0.40 27.49 -1.16
N ASP A 66 0.43 27.80 -0.15
CA ASP A 66 1.09 26.76 0.64
C ASP A 66 0.10 26.16 1.64
N VAL A 67 0.03 24.83 1.66
CA VAL A 67 -0.92 24.07 2.48
C VAL A 67 -0.23 22.92 3.21
N VAL A 68 -0.81 22.58 4.36
CA VAL A 68 -0.56 21.32 5.06
C VAL A 68 -1.89 20.58 5.09
N VAL A 69 -1.95 19.40 4.46
CA VAL A 69 -3.18 18.62 4.33
C VAL A 69 -3.01 17.23 4.91
N VAL A 70 -4.09 16.64 5.41
CA VAL A 70 -4.11 15.27 5.90
C VAL A 70 -5.21 14.48 5.20
N GLY A 71 -4.89 13.25 4.81
CA GLY A 71 -5.83 12.35 4.16
C GLY A 71 -5.32 10.92 4.17
N ARG A 72 -6.18 9.99 3.79
CA ARG A 72 -5.87 8.58 3.70
C ARG A 72 -5.64 8.17 2.24
N ILE A 73 -4.54 7.47 1.93
CA ILE A 73 -4.25 7.01 0.57
C ILE A 73 -5.36 6.06 0.08
N GLY A 74 -5.98 6.37 -1.05
CA GLY A 74 -7.12 5.63 -1.58
C GLY A 74 -8.01 6.47 -2.51
N GLY A 75 -9.28 6.08 -2.64
CA GLY A 75 -10.31 6.77 -3.42
C GLY A 75 -10.50 6.22 -4.84
N SER A 76 -9.78 5.17 -5.20
CA SER A 76 -9.94 4.41 -6.43
C SER A 76 -9.33 3.02 -6.26
N HIS A 77 -9.62 2.10 -7.19
CA HIS A 77 -9.00 0.78 -7.22
C HIS A 77 -7.47 0.86 -7.34
N GLU A 78 -6.97 1.78 -8.16
CA GLU A 78 -5.55 2.12 -8.28
C GLU A 78 -5.38 3.60 -7.87
N PRO A 79 -5.03 3.90 -6.61
CA PRO A 79 -4.82 5.27 -6.13
C PRO A 79 -3.45 5.82 -6.53
N TRP A 80 -2.71 5.12 -7.41
CA TRP A 80 -1.34 5.41 -7.80
C TRP A 80 -1.27 5.83 -9.26
N VAL A 81 -0.33 6.72 -9.58
CA VAL A 81 0.02 7.02 -10.97
C VAL A 81 1.31 6.28 -11.32
N ASN A 82 1.18 5.19 -12.09
CA ASN A 82 2.31 4.32 -12.43
C ASN A 82 3.50 5.11 -13.02
N GLY A 83 4.68 4.86 -12.46
CA GLY A 83 5.94 5.50 -12.88
C GLY A 83 6.11 6.95 -12.44
N MET A 84 5.17 7.51 -11.68
CA MET A 84 5.27 8.85 -11.11
C MET A 84 5.05 8.83 -9.60
N ALA A 85 5.66 9.80 -8.92
CA ALA A 85 5.48 9.98 -7.49
C ALA A 85 4.17 10.74 -7.24
N ALA A 86 3.05 10.14 -7.63
CA ALA A 86 1.73 10.74 -7.51
C ALA A 86 0.70 9.70 -7.09
N PHE A 87 -0.20 10.13 -6.21
CA PHE A 87 -1.21 9.27 -5.60
C PHE A 87 -2.39 10.09 -5.08
N SER A 88 -3.56 9.49 -4.95
CA SER A 88 -4.74 10.13 -4.38
C SER A 88 -4.84 9.92 -2.88
N ILE A 89 -5.37 10.93 -2.18
CA ILE A 89 -5.76 10.85 -0.77
C ILE A 89 -7.22 11.27 -0.60
N VAL A 90 -7.89 10.63 0.35
CA VAL A 90 -9.30 10.81 0.69
C VAL A 90 -9.41 11.48 2.06
N ASP A 91 -10.42 12.34 2.19
CA ASP A 91 -10.80 12.97 3.46
C ASP A 91 -11.06 11.95 4.56
N ARG A 92 -10.57 12.22 5.78
CA ARG A 92 -10.70 11.30 6.92
C ARG A 92 -12.15 11.16 7.43
N SER A 93 -13.05 12.06 7.05
CA SER A 93 -14.48 11.94 7.40
C SER A 93 -15.20 10.85 6.60
N LEU A 94 -14.62 10.37 5.49
CA LEU A 94 -15.18 9.25 4.75
C LEU A 94 -14.67 7.93 5.35
N PRO A 95 -15.58 7.01 5.73
CA PRO A 95 -15.18 5.68 6.16
C PRO A 95 -14.67 4.88 4.94
N ALA A 96 -13.50 4.28 5.07
CA ALA A 96 -13.06 3.23 4.15
C ALA A 96 -13.85 1.95 4.42
N CYS A 97 -13.85 0.98 3.49
CA CYS A 97 -14.58 -0.26 3.72
C CYS A 97 -14.05 -1.04 4.94
N THR A 98 -12.76 -0.89 5.29
CA THR A 98 -12.18 -1.44 6.53
C THR A 98 -12.80 -0.91 7.81
N ASP A 99 -13.39 0.27 7.76
CA ASP A 99 -13.99 0.92 8.93
C ASP A 99 -15.41 0.40 9.18
N ILE A 100 -15.96 -0.39 8.23
CA ILE A 100 -17.28 -1.00 8.30
C ILE A 100 -17.17 -2.37 9.00
N PRO A 101 -17.81 -2.58 10.17
CA PRO A 101 -17.74 -3.85 10.87
C PRO A 101 -18.25 -5.03 10.03
N GLY A 102 -17.40 -6.05 9.87
CA GLY A 102 -17.75 -7.27 9.13
C GLY A 102 -17.62 -7.20 7.62
N ASP A 103 -17.20 -6.05 7.08
CA ASP A 103 -16.94 -5.88 5.66
C ASP A 103 -15.71 -6.70 5.22
N LYS A 104 -15.77 -7.27 4.02
CA LYS A 104 -14.75 -8.13 3.42
C LYS A 104 -14.32 -7.64 2.04
N CYS A 105 -14.46 -6.34 1.78
CA CYS A 105 -14.08 -5.72 0.52
C CYS A 105 -12.63 -6.12 0.17
N PRO A 106 -12.38 -6.61 -1.06
CA PRO A 106 -11.04 -6.98 -1.51
C PRO A 106 -10.13 -5.77 -1.72
N THR A 107 -10.71 -4.59 -1.97
CA THR A 107 -10.02 -3.33 -2.25
C THR A 107 -10.55 -2.20 -1.37
N PRO A 108 -10.44 -2.31 -0.04
CA PRO A 108 -11.11 -1.39 0.88
C PRO A 108 -10.64 0.07 0.80
N TRP A 109 -9.51 0.31 0.14
CA TRP A 109 -8.98 1.63 -0.18
C TRP A 109 -9.68 2.32 -1.35
N ASP A 110 -10.54 1.64 -2.10
CA ASP A 110 -11.23 2.23 -3.25
C ASP A 110 -12.48 3.04 -2.88
N TYR A 111 -12.96 2.90 -1.64
CA TYR A 111 -14.16 3.55 -1.13
C TYR A 111 -15.42 3.27 -1.99
N CYS A 112 -15.55 2.05 -2.54
CA CYS A 112 -16.72 1.64 -3.32
C CYS A 112 -18.06 1.78 -2.55
N CYS A 113 -18.03 1.85 -1.22
CA CYS A 113 -19.18 2.09 -0.36
C CYS A 113 -19.61 3.58 -0.25
N ALA A 114 -18.82 4.53 -0.78
CA ALA A 114 -19.04 5.98 -0.64
C ALA A 114 -18.69 6.76 -1.92
N THR A 115 -18.90 6.16 -3.10
CA THR A 115 -18.45 6.68 -4.40
C THR A 115 -19.05 8.03 -4.77
N ASP A 116 -20.28 8.33 -4.33
CA ASP A 116 -20.98 9.59 -4.54
C ASP A 116 -20.26 10.78 -3.88
N LYS A 117 -19.50 10.53 -2.81
CA LYS A 117 -18.80 11.56 -2.04
C LYS A 117 -17.35 11.79 -2.48
N LEU A 118 -16.75 10.83 -3.19
CA LEU A 118 -15.35 10.88 -3.61
C LEU A 118 -14.97 12.14 -4.43
N PRO A 119 -15.79 12.62 -5.39
CA PRO A 119 -15.41 13.78 -6.19
C PRO A 119 -15.10 15.04 -5.37
N GLY A 120 -15.78 15.23 -4.22
CA GLY A 120 -15.58 16.38 -3.33
C GLY A 120 -14.64 16.13 -2.15
N SER A 121 -14.20 14.89 -1.94
CA SER A 121 -13.42 14.47 -0.76
C SER A 121 -12.06 13.87 -1.08
N THR A 122 -11.71 13.75 -2.37
CA THR A 122 -10.42 13.25 -2.83
C THR A 122 -9.58 14.37 -3.43
N THR A 123 -8.26 14.29 -3.30
CA THR A 123 -7.31 15.16 -4.01
C THR A 123 -6.13 14.34 -4.52
N LEU A 124 -5.49 14.81 -5.59
CA LEU A 124 -4.27 14.22 -6.13
C LEU A 124 -3.05 14.88 -5.47
N VAL A 125 -2.12 14.07 -4.98
CA VAL A 125 -0.82 14.49 -4.50
C VAL A 125 0.22 14.16 -5.56
N LYS A 126 1.12 15.10 -5.85
CA LYS A 126 2.29 14.91 -6.73
C LYS A 126 3.54 15.34 -5.98
N ILE A 127 4.48 14.44 -5.75
CA ILE A 127 5.79 14.79 -5.19
C ILE A 127 6.60 15.49 -6.27
N VAL A 128 7.15 16.65 -5.95
CA VAL A 128 7.87 17.48 -6.91
C VAL A 128 9.30 17.81 -6.47
N ASP A 129 10.21 17.92 -7.42
CA ASP A 129 11.59 18.41 -7.26
C ASP A 129 11.64 19.94 -7.11
N ASP A 130 12.79 20.50 -6.75
CA ASP A 130 12.99 21.94 -6.52
C ASP A 130 12.54 22.87 -7.68
N LYS A 131 12.25 22.32 -8.86
CA LYS A 131 11.74 23.03 -10.05
C LYS A 131 10.24 22.80 -10.30
N ASP A 132 9.53 22.27 -9.30
CA ASP A 132 8.12 21.90 -9.35
C ASP A 132 7.81 20.78 -10.37
N GLN A 133 8.82 19.98 -10.75
CA GLN A 133 8.64 18.84 -11.65
C GLN A 133 8.30 17.58 -10.87
N VAL A 134 7.31 16.82 -11.34
CA VAL A 134 6.91 15.55 -10.71
C VAL A 134 8.02 14.52 -10.84
N ILE A 135 8.36 13.87 -9.73
CA ILE A 135 9.40 12.82 -9.72
C ILE A 135 8.91 11.62 -10.55
N SER A 136 9.74 11.17 -11.49
CA SER A 136 9.48 10.03 -12.39
C SER A 136 9.88 8.70 -11.76
N THR A 137 9.43 8.46 -10.53
CA THR A 137 9.57 7.19 -9.80
C THR A 137 8.26 6.94 -9.09
N ASP A 138 7.75 5.71 -9.16
CA ASP A 138 6.47 5.36 -8.54
C ASP A 138 6.47 5.71 -7.04
N ALA A 139 5.39 6.30 -6.54
CA ALA A 139 5.31 6.74 -5.14
C ALA A 139 5.55 5.60 -4.13
N ARG A 140 5.14 4.36 -4.46
CA ARG A 140 5.36 3.18 -3.62
C ARG A 140 6.84 2.79 -3.57
N GLU A 141 7.60 3.08 -4.62
CA GLU A 141 9.03 2.80 -4.71
C GLU A 141 9.85 3.93 -4.09
N LEU A 142 9.49 5.17 -4.41
CA LEU A 142 10.16 6.36 -3.88
C LEU A 142 9.98 6.43 -2.37
N LEU A 143 8.73 6.42 -1.90
CA LEU A 143 8.38 6.76 -0.51
C LEU A 143 8.04 5.55 0.36
N GLY A 144 7.94 4.35 -0.22
CA GLY A 144 7.54 3.17 0.54
C GLY A 144 6.07 3.17 0.98
N LEU A 145 5.23 3.96 0.32
CA LEU A 145 3.82 4.12 0.70
C LEU A 145 2.98 2.90 0.31
N THR A 146 1.90 2.71 1.07
CA THR A 146 0.89 1.67 0.86
C THR A 146 -0.51 2.24 1.05
N GLU A 147 -1.53 1.52 0.58
CA GLU A 147 -2.92 1.91 0.67
C GLU A 147 -3.39 2.06 2.13
N LEU A 148 -4.39 2.92 2.33
CA LEU A 148 -4.99 3.24 3.62
C LEU A 148 -4.06 3.89 4.66
N GLN A 149 -2.80 4.17 4.30
CA GLN A 149 -1.93 5.01 5.12
C GLN A 149 -2.53 6.41 5.27
N THR A 150 -2.58 6.93 6.50
CA THR A 150 -2.85 8.35 6.70
C THR A 150 -1.54 9.12 6.52
N VAL A 151 -1.56 10.09 5.63
CA VAL A 151 -0.40 10.94 5.34
C VAL A 151 -0.74 12.39 5.61
N ILE A 152 0.24 13.12 6.15
CA ILE A 152 0.21 14.57 6.24
C ILE A 152 1.19 15.12 5.21
N VAL A 153 0.69 15.92 4.28
CA VAL A 153 1.41 16.41 3.11
C VAL A 153 1.58 17.91 3.24
N THR A 154 2.82 18.39 3.12
CA THR A 154 3.13 19.82 2.99
C THR A 154 3.49 20.11 1.55
N GLY A 155 2.86 21.12 0.95
CA GLY A 155 3.05 21.46 -0.45
C GLY A 155 2.31 22.71 -0.87
N LYS A 156 2.21 22.91 -2.17
CA LYS A 156 1.44 23.99 -2.79
C LYS A 156 0.16 23.44 -3.43
N ALA A 157 -0.98 24.05 -3.16
CA ALA A 157 -2.24 23.70 -3.80
C ALA A 157 -2.32 24.32 -5.19
N SER A 158 -2.79 23.55 -6.18
CA SER A 158 -3.09 24.01 -7.54
C SER A 158 -4.54 23.64 -7.82
N LYS A 159 -5.38 24.63 -8.13
CA LYS A 159 -6.80 24.44 -8.46
C LYS A 159 -7.00 24.65 -9.95
N ASP A 160 -7.63 23.70 -10.63
CA ASP A 160 -7.98 23.84 -12.05
C ASP A 160 -9.34 24.53 -12.25
N ASP A 161 -9.69 24.85 -13.50
CA ASP A 161 -10.94 25.51 -13.85
C ASP A 161 -12.20 24.67 -13.52
N ALA A 162 -12.04 23.35 -13.32
CA ALA A 162 -13.09 22.45 -12.89
C ALA A 162 -13.22 22.36 -11.36
N GLY A 163 -12.37 23.09 -10.61
CA GLY A 163 -12.35 23.09 -9.15
C GLY A 163 -11.68 21.86 -8.54
N ASN A 164 -10.92 21.09 -9.32
CA ASN A 164 -10.08 20.03 -8.78
C ASN A 164 -8.83 20.63 -8.20
N VAL A 165 -8.50 20.22 -6.97
CA VAL A 165 -7.25 20.61 -6.33
C VAL A 165 -6.25 19.48 -6.46
N THR A 166 -5.03 19.83 -6.84
CA THR A 166 -3.83 18.98 -6.81
C THR A 166 -2.82 19.59 -5.84
N ILE A 167 -2.15 18.77 -5.04
CA ILE A 167 -1.09 19.22 -4.14
C ILE A 167 0.28 18.90 -4.75
N LEU A 168 1.08 19.93 -5.02
CA LEU A 168 2.49 19.83 -5.37
C LEU A 168 3.29 19.70 -4.08
N ALA A 169 3.54 18.46 -3.68
CA ALA A 169 4.06 18.07 -2.39
C ALA A 169 5.59 18.14 -2.30
N ARG A 170 6.06 18.66 -1.18
CA ARG A 170 7.47 18.82 -0.81
C ARG A 170 7.89 17.93 0.34
N LYS A 171 6.96 17.70 1.27
CA LYS A 171 7.17 16.81 2.42
C LYS A 171 5.95 15.95 2.65
N VAL A 172 6.20 14.70 3.02
CA VAL A 172 5.20 13.73 3.43
C VAL A 172 5.59 13.19 4.80
N TYR A 173 4.64 13.19 5.71
CA TYR A 173 4.70 12.50 6.99
C TYR A 173 3.71 11.35 6.95
N VAL A 174 4.14 10.14 7.28
CA VAL A 174 3.23 9.00 7.46
C VAL A 174 2.81 8.98 8.92
N ASP A 175 1.50 9.05 9.19
CA ASP A 175 0.97 9.04 10.55
C ASP A 175 1.13 7.63 11.16
N PRO A 176 1.96 7.46 12.20
CA PRO A 176 2.19 6.16 12.82
C PRO A 176 0.95 5.61 13.53
N ALA A 177 -0.06 6.43 13.84
CA ALA A 177 -1.33 5.95 14.39
C ALA A 177 -2.19 5.23 13.34
N ASN A 178 -1.91 5.45 12.05
CA ASN A 178 -2.67 4.90 10.93
C ASN A 178 -1.72 4.45 9.81
N PRO A 179 -0.91 3.39 10.04
CA PRO A 179 0.16 2.97 9.14
C PRO A 179 -0.33 2.25 7.86
N GLY A 180 -1.64 2.27 7.60
CA GLY A 180 -2.28 1.60 6.48
C GLY A 180 -2.61 0.13 6.73
N GLN A 181 -3.05 -0.54 5.67
CA GLN A 181 -3.42 -1.95 5.78
C GLN A 181 -2.18 -2.85 5.84
N VAL A 182 -1.78 -3.18 7.06
CA VAL A 182 -0.91 -4.33 7.36
C VAL A 182 -1.81 -5.56 7.52
N LYS A 183 -2.30 -6.12 6.40
CA LYS A 183 -2.93 -7.45 6.41
C LYS A 183 -2.23 -8.37 5.41
N ARG A 184 -1.07 -8.91 5.80
CA ARG A 184 -0.67 -10.25 5.34
C ARG A 184 -0.81 -11.24 6.49
N GLY A 185 -2.00 -11.85 6.57
CA GLY A 185 -2.26 -12.99 7.45
C GLY A 185 -3.61 -12.89 8.14
N ASN A 186 -4.48 -13.88 7.90
CA ASN A 186 -5.75 -14.00 8.59
C ASN A 186 -5.51 -14.22 10.10
N PRO A 187 -6.29 -13.60 11.01
CA PRO A 187 -6.31 -14.01 12.41
C PRO A 187 -7.05 -15.36 12.49
N GLY A 188 -6.33 -16.45 12.29
CA GLY A 188 -6.89 -17.81 12.34
C GLY A 188 -6.06 -18.92 11.69
N GLU A 189 -4.99 -18.63 10.94
CA GLU A 189 -4.11 -19.69 10.44
C GLU A 189 -3.12 -20.14 11.52
N THR A 190 -3.55 -21.11 12.32
CA THR A 190 -2.61 -22.07 12.90
C THR A 190 -2.03 -22.92 11.75
N PRO A 191 -0.70 -23.17 11.70
CA PRO A 191 -0.13 -24.07 10.70
C PRO A 191 -0.46 -25.50 11.10
N GLU A 192 -1.70 -25.93 10.85
CA GLU A 192 -2.15 -27.27 11.16
C GLU A 192 -2.69 -27.94 9.90
N HIS A 193 -1.91 -28.92 9.45
CA HIS A 193 -2.30 -30.01 8.58
C HIS A 193 -2.81 -29.63 7.19
N ALA A 194 -1.87 -29.70 6.22
CA ALA A 194 -2.22 -30.20 4.90
C ALA A 194 -2.90 -31.57 5.08
N HIS A 195 -4.22 -31.59 5.06
CA HIS A 195 -4.96 -32.80 4.80
C HIS A 195 -4.94 -33.01 3.29
N ASP A 196 -4.04 -33.88 2.85
CA ASP A 196 -4.15 -34.55 1.57
C ASP A 196 -5.53 -35.21 1.52
N HIS A 197 -6.44 -34.63 0.75
CA HIS A 197 -7.63 -35.32 0.31
C HIS A 197 -7.27 -36.07 -0.97
N ASP A 198 -6.68 -37.24 -0.77
CA ASP A 198 -6.79 -38.32 -1.74
C ASP A 198 -8.28 -38.62 -1.92
N HIS A 199 -8.85 -38.09 -2.99
CA HIS A 199 -10.11 -38.58 -3.54
C HIS A 199 -9.77 -39.47 -4.72
N ASP A 200 -9.43 -40.69 -4.35
CA ASP A 200 -9.54 -41.87 -5.19
C ASP A 200 -11.03 -42.05 -5.57
N HIS A 201 -11.35 -41.67 -6.80
CA HIS A 201 -12.52 -42.17 -7.50
C HIS A 201 -12.07 -42.74 -8.84
N GLY A 202 -11.40 -43.89 -8.76
CA GLY A 202 -11.49 -44.89 -9.82
C GLY A 202 -12.95 -45.28 -10.03
N HIS A 203 -13.49 -44.96 -11.20
CA HIS A 203 -14.47 -45.80 -11.87
C HIS A 203 -14.25 -45.68 -13.38
N ASP A 204 -13.56 -46.69 -13.90
CA ASP A 204 -13.61 -47.08 -15.30
C ASP A 204 -15.06 -47.26 -15.73
N HIS A 205 -15.43 -46.70 -16.88
CA HIS A 205 -16.35 -47.35 -17.80
C HIS A 205 -16.06 -46.86 -19.22
N ASP A 206 -15.32 -47.69 -19.94
CA ASP A 206 -15.35 -47.77 -21.39
C ASP A 206 -16.81 -47.85 -21.87
N HIS A 207 -17.14 -47.05 -22.88
CA HIS A 207 -18.04 -47.49 -23.94
C HIS A 207 -17.71 -46.78 -25.25
N ASP A 208 -17.00 -47.53 -26.08
CA ASP A 208 -17.08 -47.43 -27.53
C ASP A 208 -18.54 -47.32 -27.99
N LYS A 209 -18.78 -46.41 -28.93
CA LYS A 209 -19.66 -46.63 -30.08
C LYS A 209 -19.43 -45.55 -31.12
N GLU A 210 -18.59 -45.91 -32.07
CA GLU A 210 -18.65 -45.46 -33.45
C GLU A 210 -20.10 -45.55 -33.97
N HIS A 211 -20.56 -44.50 -34.64
CA HIS A 211 -21.59 -44.61 -35.65
C HIS A 211 -21.26 -43.62 -36.76
N ASP A 212 -20.56 -44.13 -37.75
CA ASP A 212 -20.54 -43.59 -39.10
C ASP A 212 -21.95 -43.64 -39.68
N HIS A 213 -22.35 -42.57 -40.37
CA HIS A 213 -23.18 -42.64 -41.56
C HIS A 213 -22.83 -41.46 -42.47
N ASP A 214 -22.04 -41.79 -43.50
CA ASP A 214 -22.02 -41.06 -44.76
C ASP A 214 -23.43 -41.02 -45.36
N ASP A 215 -23.79 -39.88 -45.98
CA ASP A 215 -24.47 -39.89 -47.26
C ASP A 215 -24.38 -38.52 -47.93
N ASP A 216 -23.62 -38.50 -49.02
CA ASP A 216 -23.60 -37.51 -50.09
C ASP A 216 -25.01 -37.10 -50.55
N LYS A 217 -25.15 -35.82 -50.95
CA LYS A 217 -25.77 -35.44 -52.24
C LYS A 217 -25.67 -33.94 -52.54
N ASP A 218 -24.81 -33.67 -53.52
CA ASP A 218 -25.15 -32.99 -54.78
C ASP A 218 -25.83 -31.60 -54.76
N ALA A 219 -25.01 -30.62 -55.12
CA ALA A 219 -25.07 -29.87 -56.38
C ALA A 219 -26.09 -28.72 -56.59
N HIS A 220 -25.55 -27.70 -57.28
CA HIS A 220 -26.18 -26.62 -58.05
C HIS A 220 -26.85 -25.49 -57.25
N SER A 221 -26.79 -24.21 -57.62
CA SER A 221 -26.18 -23.47 -58.74
C SER A 221 -26.40 -21.98 -58.47
N ASP A 222 -25.50 -21.16 -59.00
CA ASP A 222 -25.66 -19.76 -59.47
C ASP A 222 -27.01 -19.04 -59.26
N THR A 223 -26.98 -17.78 -58.79
CA THR A 223 -27.14 -16.58 -59.66
C THR A 223 -27.39 -15.27 -58.88
N LYS A 224 -26.62 -14.24 -59.26
CA LYS A 224 -26.96 -12.82 -59.52
C LYS A 224 -27.99 -12.05 -58.66
N GLY A 225 -27.56 -10.83 -58.30
CA GLY A 225 -28.20 -9.58 -58.73
C GLY A 225 -28.91 -8.80 -57.61
N GLU A 226 -28.39 -7.67 -57.14
CA GLU A 226 -28.52 -6.30 -57.70
C GLU A 226 -29.79 -5.58 -57.23
N SER A 227 -29.64 -4.67 -56.27
CA SER A 227 -30.12 -3.27 -56.28
C SER A 227 -29.67 -2.57 -55.00
#